data_AF-A0A5R8Z0C6-F1
#
_entry.id   AF-A0A5R8Z0C6-F1
#
_cell.length_a   1.000
_cell.length_b   1.000
_cell.length_c   1.000
_cell.angle_alpha   90.00
_cell.angle_beta   90.00
_cell.angle_gamma   90.00
#
_symmetry.space_group_name_H-M   'P 1'
#
loop_
_entity.id
_entity.type
_entity.pdbx_description
1 polymer ?
#
loop_
_entity_poly.entity_id
_entity_poly.type
_entity_poly.pdbx_seq_one_letter_code
_entity_poly.pdbx_strand_id
1 'polypeptide(L)' 'MHENTETRREARSISCARAPRFTVVPAGVAFYHITDRITGRVKGFRRHHVDACALARQLER' A
#
# COMPACT_ATOMS: atom_id res chain seq x y z
N MET A 1 -9.95 -4.78 33.65
CA MET A 1 -10.55 -4.43 32.34
C MET A 1 -9.52 -3.64 31.56
N HIS A 2 -8.82 -4.28 30.62
CA HIS A 2 -8.03 -3.58 29.60
C HIS A 2 -8.20 -4.39 28.32
N GLU A 3 -9.20 -4.03 27.52
CA GLU A 3 -9.46 -4.69 26.26
C GLU A 3 -8.68 -3.96 25.16
N ASN A 4 -7.76 -4.70 24.54
CA ASN A 4 -6.89 -4.26 23.46
C ASN A 4 -7.66 -4.41 22.14
N THR A 5 -8.21 -3.31 21.62
CA THR A 5 -8.92 -3.31 20.33
C THR A 5 -7.94 -3.11 19.17
N GLU A 6 -7.48 -4.24 18.65
CA GLU A 6 -7.44 -4.58 17.22
C GLU A 6 -6.72 -3.63 16.26
N THR A 7 -5.39 -3.77 16.15
CA THR A 7 -4.70 -3.44 14.88
C THR A 7 -4.73 -4.65 13.96
N ARG A 8 -5.93 -5.05 13.51
CA ARG A 8 -6.08 -6.16 12.55
C ARG A 8 -6.06 -5.63 11.12
N ARG A 9 -4.86 -5.30 10.63
CA ARG A 9 -4.58 -5.33 9.19
C ARG A 9 -3.66 -6.50 8.94
N GLU A 10 -4.26 -7.70 8.92
CA GLU A 10 -3.63 -8.90 8.40
C GLU A 10 -3.26 -8.66 6.94
N ALA A 11 -1.99 -8.36 6.68
CA ALA A 11 -1.41 -8.52 5.35
C ALA A 11 -1.37 -10.03 5.06
N ARG A 12 -2.52 -10.57 4.62
CA ARG A 12 -2.67 -11.96 4.22
C ARG A 12 -1.49 -12.34 3.33
N SER A 13 -0.74 -13.30 3.84
CA SER A 13 0.29 -14.06 3.14
C SER A 13 -0.26 -14.48 1.78
N ILE A 14 0.29 -13.90 0.72
CA ILE A 14 0.17 -14.42 -0.64
C ILE A 14 1.60 -14.70 -1.07
N SER A 15 1.89 -15.99 -1.14
CA SER A 15 3.16 -16.60 -1.46
C SER A 15 3.44 -16.57 -2.97
N CYS A 16 4.74 -16.57 -3.28
CA CYS A 16 5.36 -17.18 -4.47
C CYS A 16 5.08 -16.62 -5.89
N ALA A 17 5.07 -15.31 -6.05
CA ALA A 17 5.63 -14.66 -7.24
C ALA A 17 6.07 -13.26 -6.79
N ARG A 18 7.27 -12.83 -7.16
CA ARG A 18 7.95 -11.59 -6.74
C ARG A 18 7.00 -10.39 -6.68
N ALA A 19 6.30 -10.24 -5.56
CA ALA A 19 5.20 -9.29 -5.45
C ALA A 19 5.81 -7.89 -5.37
N PRO A 20 5.24 -6.90 -6.08
CA PRO A 20 5.75 -5.54 -6.03
C PRO A 20 5.76 -5.05 -4.57
N ARG A 21 6.87 -4.43 -4.14
CA ARG A 21 7.02 -3.93 -2.76
C ARG A 21 6.06 -2.78 -2.50
N PHE A 22 5.68 -2.05 -3.54
CA PHE A 22 4.75 -0.93 -3.46
C PHE A 22 3.42 -1.29 -4.09
N THR A 23 2.34 -1.13 -3.33
CA THR A 23 0.97 -1.32 -3.79
C THR A 23 0.25 0.01 -3.89
N VAL A 24 -0.60 0.14 -4.91
CA VAL A 24 -1.47 1.31 -5.09
C VAL A 24 -2.81 0.97 -4.49
N VAL A 25 -3.22 1.70 -3.46
CA VAL A 25 -4.51 1.50 -2.78
C VAL A 25 -5.40 2.73 -3.00
N PRO A 26 -6.66 2.55 -3.43
CA PRO A 26 -7.60 3.65 -3.54
C PRO A 26 -8.04 4.13 -2.14
N ALA A 27 -7.90 5.43 -1.90
CA ALA A 27 -8.18 6.07 -0.61
C ALA A 27 -9.48 6.88 -0.60
N GLY A 28 -10.10 7.09 -1.76
CA GLY A 28 -11.29 7.92 -1.93
C GLY A 28 -11.57 8.27 -3.40
N VAL A 29 -12.33 9.33 -3.63
CA VAL A 29 -12.66 9.81 -4.98
C VAL A 29 -11.42 10.39 -5.65
N ALA A 30 -10.91 9.70 -6.67
CA ALA A 30 -9.69 10.09 -7.37
C ALA A 30 -8.51 10.34 -6.40
N PHE A 31 -8.35 9.47 -5.41
CA PHE A 31 -7.19 9.48 -4.51
C PHE A 31 -6.62 8.08 -4.39
N TYR A 32 -5.32 7.99 -4.57
CA TYR A 32 -4.55 6.76 -4.53
C TYR A 32 -3.30 6.99 -3.68
N HIS A 33 -3.13 6.20 -2.63
CA HIS A 33 -1.88 6.20 -1.87
C HIS A 33 -1.01 5.00 -2.26
N ILE A 34 0.29 5.22 -2.29
CA ILE A 34 1.29 4.20 -2.55
C ILE A 34 1.74 3.69 -1.20
N THR A 35 1.44 2.43 -0.89
CA THR A 35 1.75 1.80 0.39
C THR A 35 2.87 0.78 0.18
N ASP A 36 3.88 0.88 1.03
CA ASP A 36 4.94 -0.11 1.12
C ASP A 36 4.38 -1.36 1.81
N ARG A 37 4.40 -2.49 1.11
CA ARG A 37 3.87 -3.76 1.60
C ARG A 37 4.70 -4.37 2.71
N ILE A 38 5.99 -4.04 2.79
CA ILE A 38 6.92 -4.60 3.76
C ILE A 38 6.83 -3.83 5.08
N THR A 39 6.81 -2.50 5.01
CA THR A 39 6.80 -1.63 6.18
C THR A 39 5.40 -1.13 6.56
N GLY A 40 4.41 -1.31 5.68
CA GLY A 40 3.06 -0.77 5.86
C GLY A 40 2.99 0.75 5.75
N ARG A 41 4.08 1.42 5.34
CA ARG A 41 4.15 2.89 5.32
C ARG A 41 3.67 3.46 3.99
N VAL A 42 2.92 4.55 4.06
CA VAL A 42 2.53 5.31 2.86
C VAL A 42 3.74 6.12 2.38
N LYS A 43 4.17 5.87 1.15
CA LYS A 43 5.28 6.56 0.48
C LYS A 43 4.83 7.81 -0.28
N GLY A 44 3.55 7.91 -0.62
CA GLY A 44 3.01 9.09 -1.31
C GLY A 44 1.54 8.99 -1.66
N PHE A 45 1.00 10.11 -2.13
CA PHE A 45 -0.39 10.28 -2.55
C PHE A 45 -0.46 10.84 -3.97
N ARG A 46 -1.38 10.32 -4.77
CA ARG A 46 -1.63 10.77 -6.15
C ARG A 46 -3.13 10.80 -6.41
N ARG A 47 -3.55 11.72 -7.27
CA ARG A 47 -4.96 11.84 -7.68
C ARG A 47 -5.33 10.90 -8.83
N HIS A 48 -4.35 10.51 -9.63
CA HIS A 48 -4.54 9.60 -10.75
C HIS A 48 -3.89 8.25 -10.48
N HIS A 49 -4.58 7.19 -10.88
CA HIS A 49 -4.05 5.83 -10.80
C HIS A 49 -2.75 5.67 -11.59
N VAL A 50 -2.65 6.32 -12.76
CA VAL A 50 -1.47 6.24 -13.64
C VAL A 50 -0.23 6.82 -12.95
N ASP A 51 -0.38 8.00 -12.33
CA ASP A 51 0.70 8.64 -11.56
C ASP A 51 1.10 7.80 -10.34
N ALA A 52 0.11 7.21 -9.65
CA ALA A 52 0.37 6.34 -8.52
C ALA A 52 1.18 5.11 -8.93
N CYS A 53 0.84 4.51 -10.07
CA CYS A 53 1.52 3.36 -10.63
C CYS A 53 2.94 3.71 -11.12
N ALA A 54 3.12 4.89 -11.73
CA ALA A 54 4.44 5.39 -12.10
C ALA A 54 5.34 5.56 -10.88
N LEU A 55 4.82 6.17 -9.80
CA LEU A 55 5.57 6.33 -8.55
C LEU A 55 5.92 4.98 -7.92
N ALA A 56 4.99 4.03 -7.87
CA ALA A 56 5.26 2.69 -7.36
C ALA A 56 6.43 2.02 -8.12
N ARG A 57 6.46 2.13 -9.45
CA ARG A 57 7.58 1.62 -10.27
C ARG A 57 8.91 2.36 -10.04
N GLN A 58 8.87 3.66 -9.79
CA GLN A 58 10.07 4.43 -9.45
C GLN A 58 10.64 4.03 -8.09
N LEU A 59 9.79 3.69 -7.13
CA LEU A 59 10.21 3.25 -5.80
C LEU A 59 10.73 1.80 -5.78
N GLU A 60 10.30 0.96 -6.71
CA GLU A 60 10.81 -0.41 -6.91
C GLU A 60 12.26 -0.46 -7.46
N ARG A 61 12.76 0.65 -8.00
CA ARG A 61 14.05 0.76 -8.70
C ARG A 61 15.19 1.07 -7.73
#